data_AF-A0AA86T190-F1
#
_entry.id   AF-A0AA86T190-F1
#
_cell.length_a   1.000
_cell.length_b   1.000
_cell.length_c   1.000
_cell.angle_alpha   90.00
_cell.angle_beta   90.00
_cell.angle_gamma   90.00
#
_symmetry.space_group_name_H-M   'P 1'
#
loop_
_entity.id
_entity.type
_entity.pdbx_description
1 polymer ?
#
loop_
_entity_poly.entity_id
_entity_poly.type
_entity_poly.pdbx_seq_one_letter_code
_entity_poly.pdbx_strand_id
1 'polypeptide(L)' 'MMGDYQIGGGLRLLTALEKTQAFAGFLQTRLIRAIESEDPTELHYLLAQLDDYHSYMWRYYKKLREERPARVNPDL' A
#
# COMPACT_ATOMS: atom_id res chain seq x y z
N MET A 1 -20.54 8.64 0.22
CA MET A 1 -19.77 8.94 -1.01
C MET A 1 -18.44 8.22 -0.89
N MET A 2 -18.14 7.31 -1.83
CA MET A 2 -16.88 6.59 -1.89
C MET A 2 -15.77 7.62 -2.13
N GLY A 3 -14.89 7.81 -1.15
CA GLY A 3 -13.77 8.73 -1.26
C GLY A 3 -12.75 8.16 -2.23
N ASP A 4 -12.45 8.95 -3.26
CA ASP A 4 -11.43 8.66 -4.26
C ASP A 4 -10.11 8.28 -3.57
N TYR A 5 -9.55 7.13 -3.97
CA TYR A 5 -8.27 6.65 -3.48
C TYR A 5 -7.16 7.61 -3.94
N GLN A 6 -6.78 8.56 -3.09
CA GLN A 6 -5.72 9.51 -3.41
C GLN A 6 -4.34 8.81 -3.39
N ILE A 7 -3.71 8.83 -4.57
CA ILE A 7 -2.29 8.54 -4.79
C ILE A 7 -1.50 9.71 -4.19
N GLY A 8 -1.31 9.66 -2.88
CA GLY A 8 -0.68 10.73 -2.11
C GLY A 8 -1.17 10.70 -0.67
N GLY A 9 -0.37 10.12 0.22
CA GLY A 9 -0.64 10.09 1.65
C GLY A 9 0.65 10.33 2.41
N GLY A 10 0.56 10.97 3.58
CA GLY A 10 1.72 11.18 4.43
C GLY A 10 2.36 9.84 4.80
N LEU A 11 3.69 9.77 4.77
CA LEU A 11 4.46 8.58 5.13
C LEU A 11 4.48 8.36 6.65
N ARG A 12 3.31 8.30 7.29
CA ARG A 12 3.15 8.09 8.74
C ARG A 12 2.72 6.66 9.02
N LEU A 13 3.07 6.14 10.20
CA LEU A 13 2.73 4.78 10.62
C LEU A 13 1.24 4.48 10.48
N LEU A 14 0.39 5.36 11.04
CA LEU A 14 -1.07 5.19 10.97
C LEU A 14 -1.55 5.08 9.52
N THR A 15 -1.10 5.98 8.64
CA THR A 15 -1.47 5.98 7.23
C THR A 15 -0.98 4.74 6.48
N ALA A 16 0.21 4.23 6.81
CA ALA A 16 0.69 2.96 6.25
C ALA A 16 -0.18 1.78 6.69
N LEU A 17 -0.55 1.72 7.98
CA LEU A 17 -1.43 0.68 8.50
C LEU A 17 -2.83 0.72 7.87
N GLU A 18 -3.44 1.90 7.77
CA GLU A 18 -4.75 2.09 7.14
C GLU A 18 -4.74 1.66 5.66
N LYS A 19 -3.70 2.07 4.91
CA LYS A 19 -3.54 1.66 3.50
C LYS A 19 -3.35 0.15 3.35
N THR A 20 -2.58 -0.49 4.24
CA THR A 20 -2.40 -1.94 4.22
C THR A 20 -3.69 -2.68 4.51
N GLN A 21 -4.49 -2.23 5.50
CA GLN A 21 -5.78 -2.86 5.80
C GLN A 21 -6.77 -2.71 4.64
N ALA A 22 -6.88 -1.51 4.06
CA ALA A 22 -7.73 -1.26 2.91
C ALA A 22 -7.32 -2.11 1.71
N PHE A 23 -6.00 -2.21 1.44
CA PHE A 23 -5.47 -3.00 0.34
C PHE A 23 -5.74 -4.50 0.53
N ALA A 24 -5.57 -5.03 1.74
CA ALA A 24 -5.89 -6.42 2.04
C ALA A 24 -7.38 -6.73 1.81
N GLY A 25 -8.29 -5.84 2.23
CA GLY A 25 -9.72 -5.97 1.96
C GLY A 25 -10.03 -5.93 0.47
N PHE A 26 -9.38 -5.05 -0.28
CA PHE A 26 -9.49 -4.96 -1.74
C PHE A 26 -9.07 -6.26 -2.43
N LEU A 27 -7.93 -6.85 -2.06
CA LEU A 27 -7.46 -8.13 -2.63
C LEU A 27 -8.48 -9.24 -2.38
N GLN A 28 -8.97 -9.38 -1.15
CA GLN A 28 -9.95 -10.42 -0.82
C GLN A 28 -11.28 -10.25 -1.55
N THR A 29 -11.73 -9.02 -1.74
CA THR A 29 -13.08 -8.75 -2.27
C THR A 29 -13.15 -8.64 -3.79
N ARG A 30 -12.13 -8.06 -4.43
CA ARG A 30 -12.13 -7.81 -5.87
C ARG A 30 -11.19 -8.71 -6.64
N LEU A 31 -9.95 -8.89 -6.18
CA LEU A 31 -8.97 -9.68 -6.93
C LEU A 31 -9.34 -11.15 -7.00
N ILE A 32 -9.80 -11.74 -5.89
CA ILE A 32 -10.30 -13.11 -5.90
C ILE A 32 -11.43 -13.27 -6.92
N ARG A 33 -12.42 -12.37 -6.92
CA ARG A 33 -13.55 -12.43 -7.85
C ARG A 33 -13.14 -12.24 -9.31
N ALA A 34 -12.22 -11.32 -9.60
CA ALA A 34 -11.71 -11.11 -10.95
C ALA A 34 -10.99 -12.35 -11.49
N ILE A 35 -10.25 -13.05 -10.63
CA ILE A 35 -9.60 -14.32 -10.96
C ILE A 35 -10.64 -15.43 -11.16
N GLU A 36 -11.58 -15.59 -10.24
CA GLU A 36 -12.65 -16.60 -10.32
C GLU A 36 -13.55 -16.44 -11.55
N SER A 37 -13.77 -15.20 -11.98
CA SER A 37 -14.57 -14.88 -13.17
C SER A 37 -13.77 -14.81 -14.47
N GLU A 38 -12.46 -15.04 -14.41
CA GLU A 38 -11.53 -14.93 -15.54
C GLU A 38 -11.68 -13.59 -16.28
N ASP A 39 -11.89 -12.47 -15.56
CA ASP A 39 -12.04 -11.14 -16.14
C ASP A 39 -10.67 -10.47 -16.33
N PRO A 40 -10.10 -10.43 -17.55
CA PRO A 40 -8.78 -9.86 -17.79
C PRO A 40 -8.75 -8.34 -17.64
N THR A 41 -9.88 -7.65 -17.83
CA THR A 41 -9.94 -6.19 -17.77
C THR A 41 -9.90 -5.73 -16.32
N GLU A 42 -10.75 -6.33 -15.48
CA GLU A 42 -10.71 -6.08 -14.04
C GLU A 42 -9.36 -6.52 -13.48
N LEU A 43 -8.84 -7.70 -13.84
CA LEU A 43 -7.53 -8.16 -13.37
C LEU A 43 -6.41 -7.15 -13.70
N HIS A 44 -6.37 -6.62 -14.93
CA HIS A 44 -5.40 -5.60 -15.32
C HIS A 44 -5.51 -4.33 -14.46
N TYR A 45 -6.73 -3.84 -14.23
CA TYR A 45 -6.97 -2.69 -13.35
C TYR A 45 -6.48 -2.95 -11.92
N LEU A 46 -6.76 -4.14 -11.38
CA LEU A 46 -6.38 -4.50 -10.01
C LEU A 46 -4.85 -4.64 -9.85
N LEU A 47 -4.15 -5.09 -10.90
CA LEU A 47 -2.68 -5.14 -10.92
C LEU A 47 -2.07 -3.74 -10.88
N ALA A 48 -2.64 -2.75 -11.57
CA ALA A 48 -2.19 -1.36 -11.46
C ALA A 48 -2.31 -0.82 -10.01
N GLN A 49 -3.38 -1.18 -9.29
CA GLN A 49 -3.54 -0.81 -7.88
C GLN A 49 -2.50 -1.49 -6.97
N LEU A 50 -2.08 -2.72 -7.28
CA LEU A 50 -0.99 -3.41 -6.59
C LEU A 50 0.34 -2.67 -6.79
N ASP A 51 0.63 -2.22 -8.00
CA ASP A 51 1.84 -1.43 -8.30
C ASP A 51 1.85 -0.08 -7.58
N ASP A 52 0.69 0.57 -7.46
CA ASP A 52 0.54 1.81 -6.69
C ASP A 52 0.79 1.58 -5.18
N TYR A 53 0.24 0.50 -4.62
CA TYR A 53 0.48 0.12 -3.23
C TYR A 53 1.95 -0.21 -2.98
N HIS A 54 2.57 -0.99 -3.87
CA HIS A 54 3.99 -1.30 -3.82
C HIS A 54 4.84 -0.02 -3.85
N SER A 55 4.53 0.90 -4.77
CA SER A 55 5.22 2.19 -4.89
C SER A 55 5.10 3.03 -3.62
N TYR A 56 3.93 3.03 -2.97
CA TYR A 56 3.74 3.69 -1.67
C TYR A 56 4.59 3.03 -0.57
N MET A 57 4.53 1.71 -0.43
CA MET A 57 5.27 0.99 0.60
C MET A 57 6.79 1.11 0.41
N TRP A 58 7.25 1.16 -0.83
CA TRP A 58 8.66 1.42 -1.14
C TRP A 58 9.12 2.80 -0.64
N ARG A 59 8.31 3.85 -0.82
CA ARG A 59 8.60 5.18 -0.25
C ARG A 59 8.60 5.15 1.28
N TYR A 60 7.65 4.44 1.88
CA TYR A 60 7.58 4.30 3.34
C TYR A 60 8.80 3.56 3.90
N TYR A 61 9.24 2.49 3.23
CA TYR A 61 10.47 1.77 3.58
C TYR A 61 11.71 2.68 3.51
N LYS A 62 11.86 3.46 2.42
CA LYS A 62 12.98 4.41 2.27
C LYS A 62 13.02 5.42 3.42
N LYS A 63 11.85 5.98 3.77
CA LYS A 63 11.70 6.84 4.94
C LYS A 63 12.17 6.13 6.23
N LEU A 64 11.66 4.93 6.51
CA LEU A 64 12.06 4.20 7.72
C LEU A 64 13.57 3.95 7.78
N ARG A 65 14.20 3.69 6.63
CA ARG A 65 15.65 3.49 6.52
C ARG A 65 16.41 4.79 6.77
N GLU A 66 15.94 5.91 6.22
CA GLU A 66 16.53 7.24 6.39
C GLU A 66 16.36 7.80 7.80
N GLU A 67 15.27 7.47 8.50
CA GLU A 67 15.00 7.89 9.88
C GLU A 67 15.66 6.98 10.94
N ARG A 68 16.22 5.83 10.52
CA ARG A 68 16.87 4.87 11.42
C ARG A 68 18.24 5.33 12.00
N PRO A 69 19.09 6.13 11.34
CA PRO A 69 20.38 6.54 11.89
C PRO A 69 20.25 7.84 12.71
N ALA A 70 19.60 7.72 13.87
CA ALA A 70 19.72 8.63 15.02
C ALA A 70 19.23 7.98 16.34
N ARG A 71 18.64 6.77 16.28
CA ARG A 71 18.17 6.03 17.47
C ARG A 71 19.13 4.91 17.92
N VAL A 72 20.28 4.76 17.25
CA VAL A 72 21.34 3.80 17.61
C VAL A 72 22.61 4.58 17.97
N ASN A 73 22.53 5.34 19.06
CA ASN A 73 23.57 5.47 20.10
C ASN A 73 23.16 6.54 21.12
N PRO A 74 22.76 6.12 22.33
CA PRO A 74 22.98 6.92 23.53
C PRO A 74 24.22 6.49 24.34
N ASP A 75 24.78 5.29 24.11
CA ASP A 75 25.76 4.68 25.05
C ASP A 75 26.95 3.91 24.40
N LEU A 76 27.57 4.44 23.35
CA LEU A 76 28.96 4.10 22.98
C LEU A 76 29.79 5.37 22.81
#